data_AF-A0AA37KD81-F1
#
_entry.id   AF-A0AA37KD81-F1
#
_cell.length_a   1.000
_cell.length_b   1.000
_cell.length_c   1.000
_cell.angle_alpha   90.00
_cell.angle_beta   90.00
_cell.angle_gamma   90.00
#
_symmetry.space_group_name_H-M   'P 1'
#
loop_
_entity.id
_entity.type
_entity.pdbx_description
1 polymer ?
#
loop_
_entity_poly.entity_id
_entity_poly.type
_entity_poly.pdbx_seq_one_letter_code
_entity_poly.pdbx_strand_id
1 'polypeptide(L)'
;MHNNIVNFLIQFISRWGCTKVVVLYLSLVFSFITFTVVSITIEPQRIKIVCGSMSFLNILALIIITYPISLYLRQTRQLRINKGTDIFATVYLPNLEYIFSLLNIEEYSIWSYYVSNSGQFKLKVTQYENLDKLVRFIKSRNQYQEFEKWDKLIANLGLLIADLIKVWDEHIKSFGDDYYTIESFYKTEMYDHNYNEKLEANYNYCFLIGDLILELTRLSNLILNKVRDKYPNFLVNIGNLYIAYTNNDEVIQYQEKEISISPYPGLACFKQERLTRKETFGKSGTKECTLIK
;
A
#
# COMPACT_ATOMS: atom_id res chain seq x y z
N MET A 1 -39.61 19.48 -16.98
CA MET A 1 -38.70 19.79 -18.12
C MET A 1 -37.48 20.62 -17.70
N HIS A 2 -37.67 21.72 -16.95
CA HIS A 2 -36.58 22.58 -16.44
C HIS A 2 -35.47 21.82 -15.67
N ASN A 3 -35.84 20.91 -14.75
CA ASN A 3 -34.86 20.12 -13.98
C ASN A 3 -34.03 19.16 -14.86
N ASN A 4 -34.57 18.66 -15.97
CA ASN A 4 -33.84 17.74 -16.85
C ASN A 4 -32.74 18.46 -17.64
N ILE A 5 -33.00 19.70 -18.05
CA ILE A 5 -32.03 20.53 -18.78
C ILE A 5 -30.89 20.97 -17.85
N VAL A 6 -31.23 21.41 -16.64
CA VAL A 6 -30.22 21.81 -15.64
C VAL A 6 -29.34 20.62 -15.25
N ASN A 7 -29.93 19.44 -15.04
CA ASN A 7 -29.17 18.22 -14.72
C ASN A 7 -28.27 17.76 -15.87
N PHE A 8 -28.75 17.87 -17.12
CA PHE A 8 -27.95 17.57 -18.31
C PHE A 8 -26.75 18.52 -18.43
N LEU A 9 -26.96 19.82 -18.20
CA LEU A 9 -25.88 20.82 -18.21
C LEU A 9 -24.85 20.56 -17.10
N ILE A 10 -25.29 20.20 -15.89
CA ILE A 10 -24.40 19.84 -14.79
C ILE A 10 -23.57 18.59 -15.16
N GLN A 11 -24.19 17.55 -15.73
CA GLN A 11 -23.46 16.36 -16.20
C GLN A 11 -22.43 16.69 -17.28
N PHE A 12 -22.79 17.55 -18.23
CA PHE A 12 -21.90 18.00 -19.30
C PHE A 12 -20.69 18.76 -18.73
N ILE A 13 -20.93 19.72 -17.84
CA ILE A 13 -19.91 20.55 -17.17
C ILE A 13 -18.99 19.68 -16.29
N SER A 14 -19.53 18.65 -15.63
CA SER A 14 -18.76 17.78 -14.74
C SER A 14 -17.60 17.03 -15.42
N ARG A 15 -17.68 16.83 -16.74
CA ARG A 15 -16.62 16.17 -17.53
C ARG A 15 -15.35 17.00 -17.68
N TRP A 16 -15.41 18.31 -17.44
CA TRP A 16 -14.32 19.24 -17.77
C TRP A 16 -13.38 19.51 -16.57
N GLY A 17 -13.76 19.06 -15.37
CA GLY A 17 -13.00 19.28 -14.13
C GLY A 17 -13.17 20.71 -13.58
N CYS A 18 -13.18 20.85 -12.25
CA CYS A 18 -13.54 22.11 -11.56
C CYS A 18 -12.71 23.32 -12.00
N THR A 19 -11.39 23.17 -12.18
CA THR A 19 -10.50 24.28 -12.54
C THR A 19 -10.80 24.84 -13.92
N LYS A 20 -11.04 23.97 -14.91
CA LYS A 20 -11.37 24.41 -16.28
C LYS A 20 -12.73 25.10 -16.34
N VAL A 21 -13.70 24.61 -15.57
CA VAL A 21 -15.05 25.20 -15.48
C VAL A 21 -14.99 26.61 -14.89
N VAL A 22 -14.21 26.83 -13.83
CA VAL A 22 -14.04 28.17 -13.23
C VAL A 22 -13.34 29.13 -14.19
N VAL A 23 -12.26 28.70 -14.83
CA VAL A 23 -11.52 29.54 -15.79
C VAL A 23 -12.40 29.92 -16.98
N LEU A 24 -13.17 28.97 -17.51
CA LEU A 24 -14.07 29.22 -18.64
C LEU A 24 -15.23 30.15 -18.25
N TYR A 25 -15.79 29.98 -17.05
CA TYR A 25 -16.82 30.89 -16.53
C TYR A 25 -16.30 32.32 -16.36
N LEU A 26 -15.13 32.49 -15.73
CA LEU A 26 -14.53 33.82 -15.53
C LEU A 26 -14.20 34.50 -16.86
N SER A 27 -13.68 33.75 -17.83
CA SER A 27 -13.42 34.26 -19.19
C SER A 27 -14.70 34.73 -19.88
N LEU A 28 -15.78 33.96 -19.76
CA LEU A 28 -17.08 34.31 -20.33
C LEU A 28 -17.67 35.55 -19.66
N VAL A 29 -17.67 35.62 -18.32
CA VAL A 29 -18.14 36.80 -17.58
C VAL A 29 -17.33 38.04 -17.94
N PHE A 30 -16.01 37.92 -18.04
CA PHE A 30 -15.12 39.02 -18.42
C PHE A 30 -15.42 39.51 -19.84
N SER A 31 -15.62 38.58 -20.80
CA SER A 31 -16.03 38.93 -22.16
C SER A 31 -17.35 39.71 -22.16
N PHE A 32 -18.37 39.25 -21.44
CA PHE A 32 -19.65 39.95 -21.33
C PHE A 32 -19.52 41.36 -20.74
N ILE A 33 -18.64 41.56 -19.76
CA ILE A 33 -18.38 42.89 -19.16
C ILE A 33 -17.66 43.80 -20.17
N THR A 34 -16.61 43.31 -20.84
CA THR A 34 -15.84 44.12 -21.81
C THR A 34 -16.67 44.56 -23.01
N PHE A 35 -17.58 43.71 -23.51
CA PHE A 35 -18.45 44.05 -24.64
C PHE A 35 -19.55 45.06 -24.31
N THR A 36 -19.92 45.22 -23.03
CA THR A 36 -21.10 46.01 -22.64
C THR A 36 -20.78 47.29 -21.90
N VAL A 37 -19.65 47.34 -21.20
CA VAL A 37 -19.37 48.42 -20.26
C VAL A 37 -18.36 49.41 -20.81
N VAL A 38 -17.46 49.05 -21.74
CA VAL A 38 -16.38 49.97 -22.15
C VAL A 38 -16.24 49.97 -23.67
N SER A 39 -16.63 51.07 -24.32
CA SER A 39 -16.19 51.36 -25.68
C SER A 39 -15.16 52.49 -25.66
N ILE A 40 -14.02 52.23 -26.30
CA ILE A 40 -12.94 53.20 -26.46
C ILE A 40 -13.04 53.75 -27.87
N THR A 41 -13.32 55.04 -28.00
CA THR A 41 -13.30 55.74 -29.28
C THR A 41 -12.07 56.65 -29.32
N ILE A 42 -11.24 56.49 -30.34
CA ILE A 42 -10.03 57.28 -30.55
C ILE A 42 -10.38 58.37 -31.57
N GLU A 43 -10.44 59.62 -31.11
CA GLU A 43 -10.57 60.79 -31.97
C GLU A 43 -9.18 61.43 -32.16
N PRO A 44 -8.94 62.22 -33.24
CA PRO A 44 -7.61 62.72 -33.61
C PRO A 44 -6.89 63.55 -32.53
N GLN A 45 -7.60 64.03 -31.50
CA GLN A 45 -7.06 64.87 -30.43
C GLN A 45 -7.42 64.37 -29.01
N ARG A 46 -8.13 63.24 -28.84
CA ARG A 46 -8.52 62.72 -27.52
C ARG A 46 -8.95 61.25 -27.53
N ILE A 47 -8.75 60.58 -26.40
CA ILE A 47 -9.33 59.26 -26.11
C ILE A 47 -10.63 59.47 -25.35
N LYS A 48 -11.75 58.96 -25.88
CA LYS A 48 -13.06 59.00 -25.21
C LYS A 48 -13.42 57.60 -24.73
N ILE A 49 -13.57 57.46 -23.41
CA ILE A 49 -14.07 56.25 -22.78
C ILE A 49 -15.57 56.45 -22.56
N VAL A 50 -16.40 55.64 -23.22
CA VAL A 50 -17.86 55.66 -23.02
C VAL A 50 -18.24 54.44 -22.23
N CYS A 51 -18.74 54.67 -21.01
CA CYS A 51 -19.30 53.60 -20.19
C CYS A 51 -20.76 53.32 -20.59
N GLY A 52 -21.02 52.14 -21.16
CA GLY A 52 -22.36 51.71 -21.56
C GLY A 52 -23.16 51.11 -20.39
N SER A 53 -24.49 51.15 -20.49
CA SER A 53 -25.37 50.38 -19.61
C SER A 53 -25.53 48.95 -20.13
N MET A 54 -25.42 47.94 -19.26
CA MET A 54 -25.74 46.56 -19.65
C MET A 54 -27.21 46.44 -20.06
N SER A 55 -27.47 45.78 -21.19
CA SER A 55 -28.83 45.44 -21.59
C SER A 55 -29.44 44.40 -20.65
N PHE A 56 -30.76 44.46 -20.45
CA PHE A 56 -31.50 43.47 -19.66
C PHE A 56 -31.28 42.03 -20.18
N LEU A 57 -31.16 41.86 -21.51
CA LEU A 57 -30.89 40.56 -22.13
C LEU A 57 -29.53 39.97 -21.72
N ASN A 58 -28.51 40.80 -21.56
CA ASN A 58 -27.18 40.35 -21.13
C ASN A 58 -27.19 39.93 -19.65
N ILE A 59 -27.93 40.65 -18.81
CA ILE A 59 -28.14 40.28 -17.40
C ILE A 59 -28.87 38.93 -17.32
N LEU A 60 -29.93 38.76 -18.12
CA LEU A 60 -30.68 37.51 -18.17
C LEU A 60 -29.81 36.33 -18.64
N ALA A 61 -28.99 36.51 -19.67
CA ALA A 61 -28.04 35.50 -20.15
C ALA A 61 -27.01 35.11 -19.08
N LEU A 62 -26.47 36.10 -18.35
CA LEU A 62 -25.56 35.86 -17.22
C LEU A 62 -26.22 35.04 -16.12
N ILE A 63 -27.49 35.32 -15.77
CA ILE A 63 -28.22 34.55 -14.76
C ILE A 63 -28.40 33.09 -15.21
N ILE A 64 -28.80 32.87 -16.47
CA ILE A 64 -29.01 31.53 -17.04
C ILE A 64 -27.71 30.70 -17.03
N ILE A 65 -26.57 31.32 -17.32
CA ILE A 65 -25.25 30.65 -17.32
C ILE A 65 -24.72 30.45 -15.90
N THR A 66 -24.88 31.45 -15.03
CA THR A 66 -24.34 31.43 -13.66
C THR A 66 -25.05 30.40 -12.77
N TYR A 67 -26.37 30.24 -12.95
CA TYR A 67 -27.17 29.31 -12.15
C TYR A 67 -26.64 27.85 -12.15
N PRO A 68 -26.49 27.16 -13.30
CA PRO A 68 -26.00 25.78 -13.32
C PRO A 68 -24.54 25.65 -12.86
N ILE A 69 -23.69 26.64 -13.15
CA ILE A 69 -22.28 26.66 -12.72
C ILE A 69 -22.19 26.80 -11.20
N SER A 70 -22.98 27.68 -10.60
CA SER A 70 -23.03 27.86 -9.14
C SER A 70 -23.51 26.58 -8.44
N LEU A 71 -24.48 25.87 -9.03
CA LEU A 71 -25.03 24.63 -8.49
C LEU A 71 -24.01 23.49 -8.59
N TYR A 72 -23.29 23.38 -9.70
CA TYR A 72 -22.16 22.47 -9.88
C TYR A 72 -21.02 22.76 -8.88
N LEU A 73 -20.63 24.03 -8.71
CA LEU A 73 -19.60 24.43 -7.74
C LEU A 73 -20.02 24.16 -6.30
N ARG A 74 -21.31 24.32 -5.97
CA ARG A 74 -21.86 23.97 -4.66
C ARG A 74 -21.84 22.45 -4.41
N GLN A 75 -22.22 21.64 -5.40
CA GLN A 75 -22.18 20.18 -5.30
C GLN A 75 -20.75 19.65 -5.19
N THR A 76 -19.83 20.15 -6.01
CA THR A 76 -18.39 19.79 -5.93
C THR A 76 -17.76 20.24 -4.62
N ARG A 77 -18.14 21.42 -4.10
CA ARG A 77 -17.72 21.87 -2.76
C ARG A 77 -18.30 20.98 -1.66
N GLN A 78 -19.56 20.57 -1.72
CA GLN A 78 -20.15 19.63 -0.76
C GLN A 78 -19.50 18.24 -0.82
N LEU A 79 -19.20 17.74 -2.02
CA LEU A 79 -18.41 16.50 -2.20
C LEU A 79 -16.99 16.62 -1.64
N ARG A 80 -16.37 17.81 -1.75
CA ARG A 80 -15.05 18.11 -1.20
C ARG A 80 -15.05 18.32 0.31
N ILE A 81 -16.14 18.85 0.87
CA ILE A 81 -16.34 19.02 2.32
C ILE A 81 -16.68 17.66 2.97
N ASN A 82 -17.47 16.82 2.29
CA ASN A 82 -17.77 15.46 2.75
C ASN A 82 -16.56 14.52 2.58
N LYS A 83 -15.63 14.83 1.67
CA LYS A 83 -14.24 14.38 1.72
C LYS A 83 -13.47 15.23 2.74
N GLY A 84 -13.73 15.05 4.03
CA GLY A 84 -12.60 15.14 4.97
C GLY A 84 -11.46 14.30 4.37
N THR A 85 -10.22 14.80 4.37
CA THR A 85 -9.06 14.08 3.81
C THR A 85 -9.14 12.64 4.29
N ASP A 86 -9.43 11.70 3.38
CA ASP A 86 -9.52 10.28 3.71
C ASP A 86 -8.12 9.90 4.21
N ILE A 87 -7.96 9.88 5.53
CA ILE A 87 -6.68 9.66 6.20
C ILE A 87 -6.10 8.32 5.73
N PHE A 88 -6.97 7.34 5.48
CA PHE A 88 -6.54 6.07 4.95
C PHE A 88 -5.95 6.22 3.55
N ALA A 89 -6.64 6.88 2.63
CA ALA A 89 -6.14 7.08 1.27
C ALA A 89 -4.91 7.99 1.20
N THR A 90 -4.81 8.97 2.10
CA THR A 90 -3.72 9.97 2.09
C THR A 90 -2.48 9.56 2.88
N VAL A 91 -2.63 8.66 3.87
CA VAL A 91 -1.53 8.23 4.74
C VAL A 91 -1.30 6.73 4.69
N TYR A 92 -2.34 5.91 4.93
CA TYR A 92 -2.16 4.46 5.00
C TYR A 92 -1.85 3.83 3.65
N LEU A 93 -2.50 4.24 2.56
CA LEU A 93 -2.22 3.70 1.22
C LEU A 93 -0.75 3.96 0.81
N PRO A 94 -0.21 5.19 0.85
CA PRO A 94 1.21 5.42 0.56
C PRO A 94 2.16 4.65 1.49
N ASN A 95 1.84 4.54 2.79
CA ASN A 95 2.64 3.74 3.72
C ASN A 95 2.68 2.26 3.32
N LEU A 96 1.54 1.70 2.91
CA LEU A 96 1.44 0.32 2.46
C LEU A 96 2.17 0.10 1.13
N GLU A 97 2.05 1.01 0.16
CA GLU A 97 2.84 0.98 -1.08
C GLU A 97 4.33 0.97 -0.78
N TYR A 98 4.78 1.82 0.16
CA TYR A 98 6.16 1.86 0.57
C TYR A 98 6.61 0.58 1.27
N ILE A 99 5.80 0.03 2.17
CA ILE A 99 6.05 -1.27 2.82
C ILE A 99 6.25 -2.37 1.78
N PHE A 100 5.33 -2.48 0.82
CA PHE A 100 5.41 -3.50 -0.22
C PHE A 100 6.57 -3.25 -1.20
N SER A 101 6.96 -2.00 -1.44
CA SER A 101 8.16 -1.70 -2.22
C SER A 101 9.44 -2.21 -1.54
N LEU A 102 9.54 -2.08 -0.21
CA LEU A 102 10.68 -2.61 0.57
C LEU A 102 10.67 -4.15 0.67
N LEU A 103 9.49 -4.78 0.63
CA LEU A 103 9.38 -6.23 0.47
C LEU A 103 9.77 -6.71 -0.94
N ASN A 104 10.04 -5.79 -1.87
CA ASN A 104 10.36 -6.10 -3.27
C ASN A 104 9.33 -7.07 -3.86
N ILE A 105 8.05 -6.66 -3.82
CA ILE A 105 6.93 -7.53 -4.20
C ILE A 105 6.99 -8.00 -5.66
N GLU A 106 7.66 -7.25 -6.54
CA GLU A 106 7.83 -7.59 -7.96
C GLU A 106 8.71 -8.84 -8.14
N GLU A 107 9.75 -8.99 -7.32
CA GLU A 107 10.62 -10.18 -7.30
C GLU A 107 10.27 -11.16 -6.16
N TYR A 108 9.12 -10.99 -5.49
CA TYR A 108 8.80 -11.70 -4.24
C TYR A 108 8.95 -13.20 -4.36
N SER A 109 8.35 -13.79 -5.40
CA SER A 109 8.34 -15.24 -5.60
C SER A 109 9.73 -15.84 -5.78
N ILE A 110 10.65 -15.06 -6.37
CA ILE A 110 12.02 -15.48 -6.65
C ILE A 110 12.87 -15.36 -5.38
N TRP A 111 12.88 -14.19 -4.73
CA TRP A 111 13.74 -14.01 -3.57
C TRP A 111 13.27 -14.87 -2.39
N SER A 112 11.95 -14.99 -2.17
CA SER A 112 11.41 -15.85 -1.12
C SER A 112 11.74 -17.32 -1.36
N TYR A 113 11.77 -17.79 -2.62
CA TYR A 113 12.21 -19.13 -2.97
C TYR A 113 13.68 -19.38 -2.58
N TYR A 114 14.57 -18.45 -2.92
CA TYR A 114 15.99 -18.58 -2.55
C TYR A 114 16.25 -18.58 -1.05
N VAL A 115 15.33 -18.01 -0.28
CA VAL A 115 15.41 -17.87 1.18
C VAL A 115 14.68 -19.00 1.90
N SER A 116 13.84 -19.80 1.24
CA SER A 116 13.02 -20.82 1.92
C SER A 116 13.12 -22.23 1.33
N ASN A 117 13.37 -22.37 0.03
CA ASN A 117 13.12 -23.63 -0.69
C ASN A 117 14.18 -23.99 -1.75
N SER A 118 15.21 -23.17 -1.98
CA SER A 118 16.25 -23.44 -2.98
C SER A 118 17.28 -24.51 -2.58
N GLY A 119 17.26 -24.97 -1.33
CA GLY A 119 18.29 -25.85 -0.76
C GLY A 119 19.62 -25.15 -0.43
N GLN A 120 19.88 -23.97 -1.00
CA GLN A 120 21.00 -23.10 -0.64
C GLN A 120 20.49 -21.67 -0.43
N PHE A 121 20.34 -21.29 0.84
CA PHE A 121 19.77 -20.01 1.25
C PHE A 121 20.58 -18.87 0.64
N LYS A 122 19.91 -17.99 -0.11
CA LYS A 122 20.53 -16.79 -0.70
C LYS A 122 19.59 -15.61 -0.59
N LEU A 123 20.10 -14.51 -0.07
CA LEU A 123 19.38 -13.24 0.03
C LEU A 123 20.29 -12.13 -0.49
N LYS A 124 19.83 -11.34 -1.45
CA LYS A 124 20.58 -10.15 -1.91
C LYS A 124 20.84 -9.25 -0.71
N VAL A 125 22.05 -8.69 -0.59
CA VAL A 125 22.42 -7.74 0.48
C VAL A 125 21.42 -6.58 0.53
N THR A 126 21.06 -6.04 -0.64
CA THR A 126 20.06 -4.96 -0.77
C THR A 126 18.67 -5.35 -0.26
N GLN A 127 18.25 -6.60 -0.45
CA GLN A 127 16.96 -7.06 0.06
C GLN A 127 16.98 -7.22 1.58
N TYR A 128 18.09 -7.72 2.14
CA TYR A 128 18.29 -7.76 3.59
C TYR A 128 18.22 -6.34 4.20
N GLU A 129 18.94 -5.37 3.61
CA GLU A 129 18.90 -3.97 4.04
C GLU A 129 17.49 -3.35 3.94
N ASN A 130 16.74 -3.71 2.90
CA ASN A 130 15.35 -3.27 2.75
C ASN A 130 14.44 -3.84 3.85
N LEU A 131 14.64 -5.09 4.28
CA LEU A 131 13.89 -5.68 5.40
C LEU A 131 14.19 -4.95 6.72
N ASP A 132 15.46 -4.63 6.99
CA ASP A 132 15.82 -3.85 8.18
C ASP A 132 15.24 -2.41 8.12
N LYS A 133 15.33 -1.77 6.95
CA LYS A 133 14.72 -0.46 6.71
C LYS A 133 13.20 -0.49 6.93
N LEU A 134 12.55 -1.57 6.52
CA LEU A 134 11.11 -1.78 6.69
C LEU A 134 10.73 -1.88 8.18
N VAL A 135 11.50 -2.61 9.00
CA VAL A 135 11.30 -2.66 10.45
C VAL A 135 11.39 -1.26 11.06
N ARG A 136 12.39 -0.47 10.68
CA ARG A 136 12.56 0.91 11.16
C ARG A 136 11.40 1.81 10.74
N PHE A 137 11.00 1.75 9.48
CA PHE A 137 9.86 2.51 8.95
C PHE A 137 8.55 2.18 9.67
N ILE A 138 8.26 0.89 9.86
CA ILE A 138 7.05 0.45 10.57
C ILE A 138 7.02 1.04 11.99
N LYS A 139 8.15 1.07 12.70
CA LYS A 139 8.22 1.64 14.05
C LYS A 139 8.01 3.15 14.09
N SER A 140 8.48 3.89 13.08
CA SER A 140 8.44 5.35 13.06
C SER A 140 7.21 5.96 12.36
N ARG A 141 6.36 5.14 11.75
CA ARG A 141 5.19 5.63 10.98
C ARG A 141 4.17 6.34 11.88
N ASN A 142 3.42 7.26 11.30
CA ASN A 142 2.28 7.88 11.95
C ASN A 142 1.17 6.86 12.22
N GLN A 143 0.55 6.94 13.39
CA GLN A 143 -0.55 6.09 13.82
C GLN A 143 -1.77 6.95 14.16
N TYR A 144 -2.96 6.39 13.93
CA TYR A 144 -4.21 7.10 14.14
C TYR A 144 -5.17 6.20 14.90
N GLN A 145 -5.75 6.71 15.99
CA GLN A 145 -6.62 5.94 16.88
C GLN A 145 -7.80 5.28 16.13
N GLU A 146 -8.35 5.96 15.13
CA GLU A 146 -9.45 5.46 14.27
C GLU A 146 -9.06 4.22 13.43
N PHE A 147 -7.76 3.97 13.25
CA PHE A 147 -7.20 2.89 12.44
C PHE A 147 -6.37 1.90 13.27
N GLU A 148 -6.64 1.78 14.57
CA GLU A 148 -5.91 0.89 15.50
C GLU A 148 -5.76 -0.56 14.98
N LYS A 149 -6.80 -1.10 14.33
CA LYS A 149 -6.75 -2.45 13.73
C LYS A 149 -5.69 -2.57 12.63
N TRP A 150 -5.52 -1.53 11.82
CA TRP A 150 -4.48 -1.44 10.79
C TRP A 150 -3.11 -1.19 11.41
N ASP A 151 -3.06 -0.48 12.54
CA ASP A 151 -1.79 -0.26 13.22
C ASP A 151 -1.25 -1.52 13.89
N LYS A 152 -2.12 -2.37 14.44
CA LYS A 152 -1.75 -3.68 15.02
C LYS A 152 -1.31 -4.66 13.94
N LEU A 153 -2.19 -4.99 13.00
CA LEU A 153 -1.93 -4.91 11.57
C LEU A 153 -0.46 -4.93 11.08
N ILE A 154 -0.04 -3.71 10.74
CA ILE A 154 1.27 -3.34 10.22
C ILE A 154 2.38 -3.55 11.28
N ALA A 155 2.10 -3.33 12.56
CA ALA A 155 3.08 -3.60 13.62
C ALA A 155 3.41 -5.10 13.72
N ASN A 156 2.44 -5.99 13.48
CA ASN A 156 2.64 -7.42 13.48
C ASN A 156 3.52 -7.88 12.31
N LEU A 157 3.41 -7.23 11.15
CA LEU A 157 4.34 -7.41 10.03
C LEU A 157 5.77 -6.99 10.43
N GLY A 158 5.92 -5.85 11.09
CA GLY A 158 7.23 -5.40 11.58
C GLY A 158 7.84 -6.33 12.62
N LEU A 159 7.03 -6.90 13.52
CA LEU A 159 7.46 -7.91 14.49
C LEU A 159 7.98 -9.16 13.78
N LEU A 160 7.23 -9.68 12.82
CA LEU A 160 7.62 -10.87 12.04
C LEU A 160 8.93 -10.67 11.28
N ILE A 161 9.10 -9.52 10.63
CA ILE A 161 10.33 -9.23 9.88
C ILE A 161 11.51 -9.06 10.84
N ALA A 162 11.31 -8.41 11.99
CA ALA A 162 12.36 -8.29 13.00
C ALA A 162 12.78 -9.65 13.55
N ASP A 163 11.83 -10.55 13.79
CA ASP A 163 12.10 -11.92 14.22
C ASP A 163 12.79 -12.74 13.12
N LEU A 164 12.42 -12.55 11.85
CA LEU A 164 13.10 -13.16 10.70
C LEU A 164 14.57 -12.71 10.60
N ILE A 165 14.83 -11.40 10.66
CA ILE A 165 16.19 -10.84 10.64
C ILE A 165 16.99 -11.39 11.82
N LYS A 166 16.41 -11.35 13.03
CA LYS A 166 17.05 -11.86 14.25
C LYS A 166 17.47 -13.31 14.09
N VAL A 167 16.58 -14.18 13.60
CA VAL A 167 16.93 -15.58 13.35
C VAL A 167 18.05 -15.63 12.32
N TRP A 168 17.90 -14.97 11.18
CA TRP A 168 18.88 -14.99 10.10
C TRP A 168 20.30 -14.58 10.53
N ASP A 169 20.41 -13.54 11.36
CA ASP A 169 21.68 -12.98 11.85
C ASP A 169 22.49 -13.95 12.73
N GLU A 170 21.86 -14.97 13.31
CA GLU A 170 22.56 -15.96 14.16
C GLU A 170 23.65 -16.72 13.38
N HIS A 171 23.44 -16.94 12.08
CA HIS A 171 24.34 -17.72 11.22
C HIS A 171 24.55 -17.10 9.84
N ILE A 172 24.33 -15.79 9.67
CA ILE A 172 24.53 -15.12 8.38
C ILE A 172 26.00 -15.12 7.96
N LYS A 173 26.25 -15.34 6.67
CA LYS A 173 27.59 -15.29 6.06
C LYS A 173 27.51 -14.69 4.66
N SER A 174 28.54 -13.96 4.24
CA SER A 174 28.63 -13.46 2.86
C SER A 174 28.80 -14.61 1.85
N PHE A 175 28.14 -14.47 0.70
CA PHE A 175 28.20 -15.38 -0.44
C PHE A 175 28.52 -14.57 -1.70
N GLY A 176 29.81 -14.45 -2.01
CA GLY A 176 30.28 -13.44 -2.97
C GLY A 176 30.03 -12.02 -2.45
N ASP A 177 29.97 -11.07 -3.37
CA ASP A 177 29.89 -9.64 -3.02
C ASP A 177 28.43 -9.17 -2.78
N ASP A 178 27.46 -9.81 -3.43
CA ASP A 178 26.09 -9.29 -3.52
C ASP A 178 25.04 -10.07 -2.70
N TYR A 179 25.43 -11.19 -2.08
CA TYR A 179 24.49 -12.08 -1.38
C TYR A 179 24.95 -12.45 0.02
N TYR A 180 23.96 -12.68 0.88
CA TYR A 180 24.11 -13.42 2.12
C TYR A 180 23.58 -14.84 1.97
N THR A 181 24.18 -15.75 2.74
CA THR A 181 23.75 -17.13 2.93
C THR A 181 23.78 -17.48 4.42
N ILE A 182 23.37 -18.71 4.75
CA ILE A 182 23.46 -19.26 6.10
C ILE A 182 24.68 -20.19 6.17
N GLU A 183 25.51 -19.99 7.18
CA GLU A 183 26.64 -20.85 7.47
C GLU A 183 26.17 -22.26 7.86
N SER A 184 26.68 -23.27 7.16
CA SER A 184 26.43 -24.68 7.48
C SER A 184 27.27 -25.11 8.69
N PHE A 185 26.78 -24.86 9.90
CA PHE A 185 27.54 -25.08 11.15
C PHE A 185 27.76 -26.56 11.53
N TYR A 186 27.31 -27.50 10.69
CA TYR A 186 27.61 -28.93 10.83
C TYR A 186 28.84 -29.39 10.02
N LYS A 187 29.35 -28.56 9.10
CA LYS A 187 30.50 -28.91 8.26
C LYS A 187 31.80 -28.61 9.00
N THR A 188 32.53 -29.66 9.37
CA THR A 188 33.87 -29.57 9.98
C THR A 188 34.89 -30.30 9.11
N GLU A 189 36.14 -29.81 9.07
CA GLU A 189 37.23 -30.46 8.33
C GLU A 189 37.68 -31.79 8.96
N MET A 190 37.40 -31.97 10.26
CA MET A 190 37.72 -33.17 11.03
C MET A 190 36.47 -33.98 11.37
N TYR A 191 36.65 -35.27 11.65
CA TYR A 191 35.58 -36.14 12.14
C TYR A 191 34.97 -35.57 13.43
N ASP A 192 33.64 -35.40 13.44
CA ASP A 192 32.87 -34.90 14.56
C ASP A 192 31.86 -35.98 14.99
N HIS A 193 31.99 -36.46 16.24
CA HIS A 193 31.08 -37.47 16.79
C HIS A 193 29.62 -36.98 16.84
N ASN A 194 29.42 -35.66 16.92
CA ASN A 194 28.10 -35.02 16.99
C ASN A 194 27.61 -34.53 15.61
N TYR A 195 28.24 -34.98 14.51
CA TYR A 195 27.91 -34.53 13.16
C TYR A 195 26.41 -34.63 12.84
N ASN A 196 25.78 -35.76 13.17
CA ASN A 196 24.36 -35.98 12.88
C ASN A 196 23.45 -35.02 13.66
N GLU A 197 23.75 -34.76 14.94
CA GLU A 197 23.00 -33.81 15.77
C GLU A 197 23.13 -32.38 15.23
N LYS A 198 24.34 -31.97 14.85
CA LYS A 198 24.59 -30.65 14.25
C LYS A 198 23.91 -30.50 12.88
N LEU A 199 23.92 -31.55 12.07
CA LEU A 199 23.25 -31.59 10.77
C LEU A 199 21.74 -31.41 10.94
N GLU A 200 21.14 -32.14 11.89
CA GLU A 200 19.71 -32.01 12.20
C GLU A 200 19.37 -30.61 12.74
N ALA A 201 20.18 -30.07 13.66
CA ALA A 201 20.01 -28.72 14.17
C ALA A 201 20.08 -27.67 13.04
N ASN A 202 21.01 -27.82 12.10
CA ASN A 202 21.13 -26.96 10.93
C ASN A 202 19.88 -27.03 10.04
N TYR A 203 19.35 -28.23 9.77
CA TYR A 203 18.11 -28.36 9.00
C TYR A 203 16.91 -27.74 9.72
N ASN A 204 16.78 -27.96 11.02
CA ASN A 204 15.69 -27.38 11.81
C ASN A 204 15.74 -25.84 11.84
N TYR A 205 16.94 -25.27 11.89
CA TYR A 205 17.18 -23.84 11.76
C TYR A 205 16.78 -23.31 10.37
N CYS A 206 17.23 -23.97 9.31
CA CYS A 206 16.83 -23.63 7.94
C CYS A 206 15.30 -23.72 7.73
N PHE A 207 14.65 -24.75 8.29
CA PHE A 207 13.20 -24.87 8.23
C PHE A 207 12.49 -23.76 8.99
N LEU A 208 13.03 -23.28 10.11
CA LEU A 208 12.47 -22.13 10.84
C LEU A 208 12.48 -20.87 9.98
N ILE A 209 13.59 -20.60 9.29
CA ILE A 209 13.66 -19.49 8.34
C ILE A 209 12.61 -19.66 7.25
N GLY A 210 12.52 -20.85 6.63
CA GLY A 210 11.52 -21.13 5.61
C GLY A 210 10.08 -20.94 6.10
N ASP A 211 9.77 -21.41 7.32
CA ASP A 211 8.46 -21.25 7.94
C ASP A 211 8.13 -19.77 8.23
N LEU A 212 9.12 -18.96 8.64
CA LEU A 212 8.95 -17.52 8.82
C LEU A 212 8.68 -16.81 7.48
N ILE A 213 9.25 -17.27 6.37
CA ILE A 213 8.94 -16.76 5.02
C ILE A 213 7.53 -17.15 4.58
N LEU A 214 7.08 -18.37 4.87
CA LEU A 214 5.68 -18.75 4.66
C LEU A 214 4.74 -17.86 5.47
N GLU A 215 5.08 -17.60 6.74
CA GLU A 215 4.32 -16.72 7.60
C GLU A 215 4.29 -15.26 7.09
N LEU A 216 5.42 -14.78 6.56
CA LEU A 216 5.52 -13.46 5.92
C LEU A 216 4.61 -13.38 4.71
N THR A 217 4.55 -14.46 3.91
CA THR A 217 3.67 -14.55 2.74
C THR A 217 2.21 -14.49 3.17
N ARG A 218 1.81 -15.26 4.21
CA ARG A 218 0.44 -15.25 4.73
C ARG A 218 0.00 -13.88 5.23
N LEU A 219 0.84 -13.23 6.04
CA LEU A 219 0.54 -11.93 6.60
C LEU A 219 0.50 -10.83 5.54
N SER A 220 1.41 -10.88 4.58
CA SER A 220 1.43 -9.95 3.45
C SER A 220 0.17 -10.10 2.57
N ASN A 221 -0.24 -11.35 2.27
CA ASN A 221 -1.49 -11.63 1.56
C ASN A 221 -2.74 -11.18 2.35
N LEU A 222 -2.76 -11.39 3.67
CA LEU A 222 -3.85 -10.89 4.53
C LEU A 222 -3.97 -9.37 4.45
N ILE A 223 -2.85 -8.65 4.50
CA ILE A 223 -2.81 -7.19 4.37
C ILE A 223 -3.29 -6.78 2.97
N LEU A 224 -2.74 -7.37 1.90
CA LEU A 224 -3.16 -7.08 0.52
C LEU A 224 -4.66 -7.25 0.32
N ASN A 225 -5.21 -8.38 0.76
CA ASN A 225 -6.64 -8.68 0.63
C ASN A 225 -7.49 -7.65 1.39
N LYS A 226 -7.15 -7.35 2.66
CA LYS A 226 -7.86 -6.33 3.44
C LYS A 226 -7.82 -4.94 2.81
N VAL A 227 -6.73 -4.57 2.14
CA VAL A 227 -6.63 -3.28 1.46
C VAL A 227 -7.51 -3.29 0.22
N ARG A 228 -7.45 -4.37 -0.57
CA ARG A 228 -8.23 -4.53 -1.81
C ARG A 228 -9.73 -4.62 -1.58
N ASP A 229 -10.17 -5.15 -0.43
CA ASP A 229 -11.57 -5.10 -0.01
C ASP A 229 -12.12 -3.67 0.07
N LYS A 230 -11.26 -2.70 0.43
CA LYS A 230 -11.62 -1.27 0.54
C LYS A 230 -11.20 -0.45 -0.69
N TYR A 231 -10.09 -0.80 -1.33
CA TYR A 231 -9.51 -0.13 -2.50
C TYR A 231 -9.09 -1.17 -3.54
N PRO A 232 -10.02 -1.64 -4.40
CA PRO A 232 -9.77 -2.76 -5.32
C PRO A 232 -8.61 -2.55 -6.30
N ASN A 233 -8.25 -1.29 -6.59
CA ASN A 233 -7.15 -0.95 -7.51
C ASN A 233 -5.76 -0.96 -6.85
N PHE A 234 -5.68 -1.21 -5.54
CA PHE A 234 -4.41 -1.21 -4.82
C PHE A 234 -3.50 -2.33 -5.29
N LEU A 235 -2.36 -1.95 -5.89
CA LEU A 235 -1.39 -2.88 -6.49
C LEU A 235 -2.06 -3.91 -7.41
N VAL A 236 -2.94 -3.45 -8.29
CA VAL A 236 -3.76 -4.32 -9.18
C VAL A 236 -2.93 -5.21 -10.11
N ASN A 237 -1.71 -4.77 -10.45
CA ASN A 237 -0.79 -5.54 -11.29
C ASN A 237 -0.12 -6.70 -10.55
N ILE A 238 -0.33 -6.79 -9.24
CA ILE A 238 0.26 -7.81 -8.36
C ILE A 238 -0.86 -8.74 -7.96
N GLY A 239 -0.70 -10.04 -8.19
CA GLY A 239 -1.67 -11.05 -7.75
C GLY A 239 -1.63 -11.29 -6.23
N ASN A 240 -1.88 -12.53 -5.83
CA ASN A 240 -1.48 -13.01 -4.52
C ASN A 240 0.03 -13.25 -4.53
N LEU A 241 0.70 -12.96 -3.41
CA LEU A 241 2.09 -13.33 -3.23
C LEU A 241 2.17 -14.85 -3.10
N TYR A 242 3.17 -15.44 -3.74
CA TYR A 242 3.46 -16.85 -3.71
C TYR A 242 4.98 -17.05 -3.69
N ILE A 243 5.43 -18.24 -3.33
CA ILE A 243 6.84 -18.64 -3.34
C ILE A 243 7.02 -19.60 -4.52
N ALA A 244 8.03 -19.38 -5.36
CA ALA A 244 8.24 -20.26 -6.51
C ALA A 244 8.57 -21.70 -6.07
N TYR A 245 8.15 -22.69 -6.87
CA TYR A 245 8.47 -24.12 -6.67
C TYR A 245 8.04 -24.71 -5.32
N THR A 246 7.03 -24.15 -4.66
CA THR A 246 6.37 -24.81 -3.54
C THR A 246 5.60 -26.05 -4.02
N ASN A 247 5.53 -27.09 -3.19
CA ASN A 247 4.88 -28.36 -3.55
C ASN A 247 3.36 -28.26 -3.75
N ASN A 248 2.78 -27.08 -3.54
CA ASN A 248 1.34 -26.83 -3.56
C ASN A 248 1.04 -25.61 -4.43
N ASP A 249 0.06 -25.75 -5.31
CA ASP A 249 -0.46 -24.67 -6.17
C ASP A 249 -1.49 -23.79 -5.45
N GLU A 250 -1.87 -24.15 -4.21
CA GLU A 250 -2.79 -23.34 -3.42
C GLU A 250 -2.16 -22.02 -2.96
N VAL A 251 -3.01 -21.02 -2.74
CA VAL A 251 -2.60 -19.71 -2.24
C VAL A 251 -2.14 -19.84 -0.79
N ILE A 252 -0.93 -19.35 -0.51
CA ILE A 252 -0.34 -19.28 0.82
C ILE A 252 -1.07 -18.18 1.63
N GLN A 253 -1.99 -18.60 2.47
CA GLN A 253 -2.83 -17.70 3.27
C GLN A 253 -3.16 -18.28 4.65
N TYR A 254 -3.57 -17.41 5.57
CA TYR A 254 -4.11 -17.82 6.87
C TYR A 254 -5.45 -18.54 6.70
N GLN A 255 -5.68 -19.57 7.51
CA GLN A 255 -7.00 -20.15 7.70
C GLN A 255 -7.88 -19.21 8.53
N GLU A 256 -9.20 -19.32 8.41
CA GLU A 256 -10.15 -18.42 9.10
C GLU A 256 -9.90 -18.32 10.62
N LYS A 257 -9.59 -19.45 11.27
CA LYS A 257 -9.28 -19.51 12.71
C LYS A 257 -7.98 -18.83 13.11
N GLU A 258 -7.08 -18.60 12.16
CA GLU A 258 -5.76 -17.98 12.36
C GLU A 258 -5.82 -16.47 12.16
N ILE A 259 -6.88 -15.96 11.51
CA ILE A 259 -7.03 -14.54 11.21
C ILE A 259 -7.40 -13.78 12.49
N SER A 260 -6.54 -12.85 12.88
CA SER A 260 -6.79 -11.90 13.96
C SER A 260 -6.25 -10.51 13.59
N ILE A 261 -6.31 -9.56 14.53
CA ILE A 261 -5.66 -8.25 14.37
C ILE A 261 -4.13 -8.31 14.48
N SER A 262 -3.58 -9.45 14.91
CA SER A 262 -2.15 -9.70 15.08
C SER A 262 -1.90 -11.22 15.00
N PRO A 263 -2.04 -11.83 13.81
CA PRO A 263 -2.01 -13.29 13.65
C PRO A 263 -0.64 -13.93 13.93
N TYR A 264 0.46 -13.21 13.73
CA TYR A 264 1.78 -13.70 14.11
C TYR A 264 2.03 -13.50 15.61
N PRO A 265 2.32 -14.56 16.39
CA PRO A 265 2.39 -14.46 17.85
C PRO A 265 3.77 -14.04 18.38
N GLY A 266 4.76 -13.80 17.50
CA GLY A 266 6.16 -13.62 17.87
C GLY A 266 6.94 -14.94 17.88
N LEU A 267 8.27 -14.85 17.75
CA LEU A 267 9.16 -15.99 17.50
C LEU A 267 9.02 -17.14 18.49
N ALA A 268 8.91 -16.84 19.79
CA ALA A 268 8.85 -17.87 20.83
C ALA A 268 7.61 -18.77 20.70
N CYS A 269 6.42 -18.17 20.56
CA CYS A 269 5.20 -18.93 20.30
C CYS A 269 5.21 -19.55 18.90
N PHE A 270 5.70 -18.81 17.89
CA PHE A 270 5.71 -19.30 16.51
C PHE A 270 6.52 -20.59 16.36
N LYS A 271 7.67 -20.72 17.04
CA LYS A 271 8.46 -21.97 17.07
C LYS A 271 7.65 -23.19 17.51
N GLN A 272 6.66 -23.00 18.37
CA GLN A 272 5.78 -24.06 18.90
C GLN A 272 4.59 -24.34 17.96
N GLU A 273 3.94 -23.28 17.45
CA GLU A 273 2.72 -23.44 16.65
C GLU A 273 2.93 -23.58 15.12
N ARG A 274 4.13 -23.31 14.59
CA ARG A 274 4.39 -23.32 13.13
C ARG A 274 3.97 -24.62 12.43
N LEU A 275 4.06 -25.75 13.14
CA LEU A 275 3.64 -27.06 12.61
C LEU A 275 2.13 -27.24 12.50
N THR A 276 1.34 -26.35 13.10
CA THR A 276 -0.12 -26.34 13.00
C THR A 276 -0.61 -25.57 11.78
N ARG A 277 0.27 -24.79 11.14
CA ARG A 277 -0.03 -24.09 9.88
C ARG A 277 -0.28 -25.10 8.78
N LYS A 278 -1.14 -24.73 7.82
CA LYS A 278 -1.48 -25.60 6.66
C LYS A 278 -0.23 -26.03 5.88
N GLU A 279 0.71 -25.11 5.70
CA GLU A 279 1.97 -25.37 5.00
C GLU A 279 3.14 -25.04 5.92
N THR A 280 4.09 -25.96 6.02
CA THR A 280 5.30 -25.82 6.82
C THR A 280 6.41 -26.66 6.19
N PHE A 281 7.65 -26.17 6.30
CA PHE A 281 8.84 -26.96 5.96
C PHE A 281 9.34 -27.78 7.15
N GLY A 282 9.09 -27.31 8.37
CA GLY A 282 9.53 -27.98 9.60
C GLY A 282 8.94 -29.38 9.78
N LYS A 283 9.76 -30.28 10.33
CA LYS A 283 9.35 -31.65 10.69
C LYS A 283 9.27 -31.89 12.20
N SER A 284 9.66 -30.90 13.03
CA SER A 284 9.74 -31.02 14.49
C SER A 284 9.38 -29.70 15.21
N GLY A 285 8.62 -29.82 16.31
CA GLY A 285 8.05 -28.72 17.09
C GLY A 285 6.99 -29.21 18.10
N THR A 286 7.00 -28.66 19.31
CA THR A 286 6.04 -28.99 20.38
C THR A 286 4.76 -28.18 20.22
N LYS A 287 3.63 -28.86 20.16
CA LYS A 287 2.28 -28.26 20.12
C LYS A 287 1.94 -27.72 21.51
N GLU A 288 2.06 -26.41 21.73
CA GLU A 288 1.24 -25.61 22.66
C GLU A 288 1.90 -24.24 22.89
N CYS A 289 1.38 -23.17 22.27
CA CYS A 289 1.47 -21.83 22.86
C CYS A 289 0.05 -21.41 23.26
N THR A 290 -0.20 -21.22 24.56
CA THR A 290 -1.45 -20.66 25.05
C THR A 290 -1.36 -19.15 24.92
N LEU A 291 -2.05 -18.57 23.92
CA LEU A 291 -2.18 -17.12 23.79
C LEU A 291 -2.84 -16.55 25.05
N ILE A 292 -2.13 -15.69 25.79
CA ILE A 292 -2.73 -14.85 26.82
C ILE A 292 -3.62 -13.84 26.07
N LYS A 293 -4.93 -13.96 26.28
CA LYS A 293 -5.99 -13.10 25.73
C LYS A 293 -5.87 -11.66 26.18
#